data_AF-A0A925I8B1-F1
#
_entry.id   AF-A0A925I8B1-F1
#
_cell.length_a   1.000
_cell.length_b   1.000
_cell.length_c   1.000
_cell.angle_alpha   90.00
_cell.angle_beta   90.00
_cell.angle_gamma   90.00
#
_symmetry.space_group_name_H-M   'P 1'
#
loop_
_entity.id
_entity.type
_entity.pdbx_description
1 polymer ?
#
loop_
_entity_poly.entity_id
_entity_poly.type
_entity_poly.pdbx_seq_one_letter_code
_entity_poly.pdbx_strand_id
1 'polypeptide(L)'
;MKKMKIALFFVALGGLGYFTFNKLNGKKEKEVKVQLDKIYSPGKYDTLKTSVAELKKKTSVAASKDAFTGFMYKKMFPFWYDTEWDFNGITQVPRQGKIACGYFVTTVLRDAGVKLERVKLACCASEQMIKTLTTEDHIKRYSNFKNEKFCNDVKKHGKGVFVIGLDSHTGFIVNTGDSLFFIHSNGYGWSDKKVIKEIAVNSPVLEHSAYKVVGYLTEDTEFLKSWKNGE
;
A
#
# COMPACT_ATOMS: atom_id res chain seq x y z
N MET A 1 -34.31 -27.17 56.57
CA MET A 1 -33.01 -26.47 56.36
C MET A 1 -31.87 -27.49 56.33
N LYS A 2 -31.35 -27.81 55.14
CA LYS A 2 -29.99 -28.36 54.95
C LYS A 2 -29.56 -27.92 53.54
N LYS A 3 -28.85 -26.79 53.43
CA LYS A 3 -28.25 -26.33 52.19
C LYS A 3 -26.89 -27.02 52.02
N MET A 4 -26.78 -27.81 50.96
CA MET A 4 -25.58 -28.46 50.49
C MET A 4 -24.61 -27.39 49.97
N LYS A 5 -23.40 -27.30 50.55
CA LYS A 5 -22.34 -26.42 50.05
C LYS A 5 -21.64 -27.12 48.88
N ILE A 6 -21.90 -26.65 47.66
CA ILE A 6 -21.07 -26.97 46.50
C ILE A 6 -19.82 -26.10 46.59
N ALA A 7 -18.69 -26.71 46.94
CA ALA A 7 -17.39 -26.11 46.72
C ALA A 7 -17.05 -26.25 45.23
N LEU A 8 -17.16 -25.16 44.46
CA LEU A 8 -16.62 -25.13 43.11
C LEU A 8 -15.14 -24.72 43.21
N PHE A 9 -14.27 -25.70 43.00
CA PHE A 9 -12.86 -25.49 42.69
C PHE A 9 -12.74 -24.68 41.39
N PHE A 10 -12.47 -23.39 41.46
CA PHE A 10 -11.95 -22.65 40.31
C PHE A 10 -10.44 -22.92 40.19
N VAL A 11 -10.15 -23.98 39.44
CA VAL A 11 -8.82 -24.40 39.06
C VAL A 11 -8.14 -23.29 38.25
N ALA A 12 -6.89 -23.02 38.60
CA ALA A 12 -5.89 -22.26 37.85
C ALA A 12 -5.59 -22.88 36.46
N LEU A 13 -6.58 -22.94 35.57
CA LEU A 13 -6.45 -23.46 34.19
C LEU A 13 -6.38 -22.35 33.12
N GLY A 14 -6.73 -21.09 33.47
CA GLY A 14 -6.73 -19.97 32.53
C GLY A 14 -5.32 -19.58 32.05
N GLY A 15 -4.32 -19.60 32.94
CA GLY A 15 -2.95 -19.19 32.61
C GLY A 15 -2.23 -20.15 31.66
N LEU A 16 -2.41 -21.46 31.83
CA LEU A 16 -1.77 -22.47 30.99
C LEU A 16 -2.41 -22.54 29.59
N GLY A 17 -3.73 -22.37 29.52
CA GLY A 17 -4.48 -22.29 28.26
C GLY A 17 -4.17 -21.01 27.47
N TYR A 18 -4.10 -19.86 28.15
CA TYR A 18 -3.72 -18.59 27.53
C TYR A 18 -2.27 -18.60 27.02
N PHE A 19 -1.35 -19.16 27.80
CA PHE A 19 0.06 -19.29 27.42
C PHE A 19 0.26 -20.24 26.24
N THR A 20 -0.42 -21.40 26.23
CA THR A 20 -0.37 -22.33 25.10
C THR A 20 -1.02 -21.74 23.84
N PHE A 21 -2.15 -21.05 23.97
CA PHE A 21 -2.80 -20.34 22.86
C PHE A 21 -1.90 -19.26 22.24
N ASN A 22 -1.29 -18.39 23.06
CA ASN A 22 -0.36 -17.36 22.57
C ASN A 22 0.89 -17.98 21.95
N LYS A 23 1.42 -19.08 22.50
CA LYS A 23 2.56 -19.81 21.94
C LYS A 23 2.22 -20.46 20.60
N LEU A 24 1.00 -20.99 20.44
CA LEU A 24 0.52 -21.56 19.18
C LEU A 24 0.30 -20.48 18.12
N ASN A 25 -0.32 -19.36 18.49
CA ASN A 25 -0.50 -18.22 17.57
C ASN A 25 0.85 -17.63 17.14
N GLY A 26 1.79 -17.45 18.08
CA GLY A 26 3.14 -16.98 17.75
C GLY A 26 3.93 -17.96 16.87
N LYS A 27 3.71 -19.28 17.01
CA LYS A 27 4.28 -20.28 16.08
C LYS A 27 3.65 -20.16 14.69
N LYS A 28 2.33 -20.10 14.61
CA LYS A 28 1.59 -19.97 13.35
C LYS A 28 1.96 -18.69 12.60
N GLU A 29 2.08 -17.58 13.31
CA GLU A 29 2.52 -16.29 12.76
C GLU A 29 3.96 -16.37 12.22
N LYS A 30 4.88 -17.01 12.97
CA LYS A 30 6.25 -17.25 12.50
C LYS A 30 6.29 -18.13 11.26
N GLU A 31 5.50 -19.20 11.21
CA GLU A 31 5.41 -20.08 10.04
C GLU A 31 4.86 -19.35 8.81
N VAL A 32 3.78 -18.58 8.98
CA VAL A 32 3.22 -17.75 7.91
C VAL A 32 4.23 -16.71 7.44
N LYS A 33 4.93 -16.05 8.36
CA LYS A 33 5.98 -15.07 8.03
C LYS A 33 7.13 -15.71 7.25
N VAL A 34 7.62 -16.88 7.67
CA VAL A 34 8.66 -17.62 6.94
C VAL A 34 8.19 -18.02 5.53
N GLN A 35 6.92 -18.43 5.37
CA GLN A 35 6.37 -18.71 4.05
C GLN A 35 6.27 -17.45 3.18
N LEU A 36 5.82 -16.34 3.74
CA LEU A 36 5.77 -15.05 3.05
C LEU A 36 7.17 -14.54 2.68
N ASP A 37 8.17 -14.70 3.54
CA ASP A 37 9.56 -14.30 3.25
C ASP A 37 10.18 -15.16 2.14
N LYS A 38 9.81 -16.44 2.05
CA LYS A 38 10.17 -17.28 0.89
C LYS A 38 9.53 -16.77 -0.41
N ILE A 39 8.30 -16.27 -0.35
CA ILE A 39 7.58 -15.73 -1.52
C ILE A 39 8.14 -14.35 -1.90
N TYR A 40 8.43 -13.51 -0.91
CA TYR A 40 8.78 -12.09 -1.04
C TYR A 40 10.24 -11.81 -0.65
N SER A 41 11.16 -12.62 -1.16
CA SER A 41 12.59 -12.42 -0.96
C SER A 41 13.18 -11.36 -1.90
N PRO A 42 14.29 -10.69 -1.51
CA PRO A 42 14.93 -9.65 -2.33
C PRO A 42 15.29 -10.09 -3.76
N GLY A 43 15.88 -11.27 -3.94
CA GLY A 43 16.23 -11.78 -5.28
C GLY A 43 15.02 -11.97 -6.20
N LYS A 44 13.86 -12.31 -5.62
CA LYS A 44 12.59 -12.37 -6.37
C LYS A 44 12.06 -10.98 -6.72
N TYR A 45 12.32 -9.98 -5.87
CA TYR A 45 11.99 -8.59 -6.17
C TYR A 45 12.83 -8.03 -7.33
N ASP A 46 14.14 -8.31 -7.35
CA ASP A 46 15.00 -7.92 -8.46
C ASP A 46 14.56 -8.58 -9.77
N THR A 47 14.24 -9.88 -9.72
CA THR A 47 13.66 -10.60 -10.87
C THR A 47 12.35 -9.95 -11.32
N LEU A 48 11.47 -9.57 -10.38
CA LEU A 48 10.21 -8.90 -10.69
C LEU A 48 10.44 -7.55 -11.41
N LYS A 49 11.39 -6.74 -10.95
CA LYS A 49 11.74 -5.45 -11.58
C LYS A 49 12.16 -5.65 -13.04
N THR A 50 13.01 -6.64 -13.30
CA THR A 50 13.45 -6.94 -14.68
C THR A 50 12.32 -7.45 -15.57
N SER A 51 11.31 -8.13 -14.99
CA SER A 51 10.16 -8.65 -15.75
C SER A 51 9.26 -7.57 -16.36
N VAL A 52 9.37 -6.32 -15.89
CA VAL A 52 8.59 -5.18 -16.41
C VAL A 52 8.84 -4.96 -17.91
N ALA A 53 10.08 -5.13 -18.37
CA ALA A 53 10.41 -4.95 -19.80
C ALA A 53 9.64 -5.94 -20.68
N GLU A 54 9.58 -7.21 -20.26
CA GLU A 54 8.81 -8.24 -20.95
C GLU A 54 7.30 -8.03 -20.85
N LEU A 55 6.81 -7.52 -19.70
CA LEU A 55 5.41 -7.12 -19.55
C LEU A 55 5.06 -6.04 -20.59
N LYS A 56 5.84 -4.96 -20.67
CA LYS A 56 5.59 -3.84 -21.60
C LYS A 56 5.58 -4.29 -23.07
N LYS A 57 6.45 -5.23 -23.46
CA LYS A 57 6.50 -5.80 -24.82
C LYS A 57 5.24 -6.59 -25.16
N LYS A 58 4.74 -7.41 -24.22
CA LYS A 58 3.57 -8.29 -24.42
C LYS A 58 2.24 -7.55 -24.31
N THR A 59 2.22 -6.41 -23.63
CA THR A 59 1.02 -5.61 -23.39
C THR A 59 0.71 -4.71 -24.59
N SER A 60 -0.51 -4.79 -25.12
CA SER A 60 -1.02 -3.82 -26.10
C SER A 60 -1.35 -2.48 -25.44
N VAL A 61 -1.51 -1.42 -26.22
CA VAL A 61 -1.95 -0.10 -25.69
C VAL A 61 -3.28 -0.23 -24.95
N ALA A 62 -4.27 -0.90 -25.56
CA ALA A 62 -5.59 -1.12 -24.95
C ALA A 62 -5.53 -1.93 -23.64
N ALA A 63 -4.56 -2.85 -23.50
CA ALA A 63 -4.39 -3.66 -22.30
C ALA A 63 -3.46 -3.01 -21.25
N SER A 64 -2.91 -1.81 -21.50
CA SER A 64 -1.89 -1.20 -20.64
C SER A 64 -2.40 -0.90 -19.24
N LYS A 65 -3.65 -0.42 -19.12
CA LYS A 65 -4.32 -0.16 -17.85
C LYS A 65 -4.38 -1.41 -16.96
N ASP A 66 -4.90 -2.51 -17.50
CA ASP A 66 -5.06 -3.76 -16.76
C ASP A 66 -3.72 -4.42 -16.44
N ALA A 67 -2.77 -4.38 -17.37
CA ALA A 67 -1.43 -4.91 -17.17
C ALA A 67 -0.69 -4.16 -16.06
N PHE A 68 -0.69 -2.83 -16.09
CA PHE A 68 -0.05 -2.00 -15.07
C PHE A 68 -0.72 -2.19 -13.71
N THR A 69 -2.05 -2.08 -13.66
CA THR A 69 -2.83 -2.25 -12.42
C THR A 69 -2.62 -3.63 -11.81
N GLY A 70 -2.69 -4.68 -12.63
CA GLY A 70 -2.48 -6.06 -12.20
C GLY A 70 -1.06 -6.30 -11.68
N PHE A 71 -0.05 -5.76 -12.37
CA PHE A 71 1.34 -5.87 -11.95
C PHE A 71 1.61 -5.16 -10.62
N MET A 72 1.17 -3.92 -10.48
CA MET A 72 1.31 -3.14 -9.24
C MET A 72 0.62 -3.84 -8.07
N TYR A 73 -0.66 -4.18 -8.22
CA TYR A 73 -1.48 -4.70 -7.14
C TYR A 73 -1.11 -6.14 -6.74
N LYS A 74 -0.93 -7.04 -7.71
CA LYS A 74 -0.74 -8.46 -7.43
C LYS A 74 0.72 -8.86 -7.25
N LYS A 75 1.67 -8.06 -7.76
CA LYS A 75 3.09 -8.40 -7.76
C LYS A 75 3.92 -7.42 -6.96
N MET A 76 3.83 -6.11 -7.23
CA MET A 76 4.77 -5.14 -6.66
C MET A 76 4.50 -4.82 -5.19
N PHE A 77 3.29 -4.35 -4.84
CA PHE A 77 2.98 -3.95 -3.45
C PHE A 77 3.21 -5.04 -2.40
N PRO A 78 2.89 -6.34 -2.67
CA PRO A 78 3.08 -7.39 -1.67
C PRO A 78 4.50 -7.56 -1.14
N PHE A 79 5.53 -7.27 -1.95
CA PHE A 79 6.92 -7.28 -1.46
C PHE A 79 7.17 -6.20 -0.41
N TRP A 80 6.54 -5.04 -0.58
CA TRP A 80 6.75 -3.87 0.27
C TRP A 80 6.06 -3.96 1.61
N TYR A 81 4.99 -4.74 1.75
CA TYR A 81 4.31 -4.91 3.04
C TYR A 81 5.30 -5.32 4.13
N ASP A 82 5.12 -4.73 5.31
CA ASP A 82 5.97 -4.85 6.48
C ASP A 82 7.38 -4.24 6.36
N THR A 83 7.69 -3.51 5.27
CA THR A 83 8.89 -2.66 5.25
C THR A 83 8.72 -1.57 6.30
N GLU A 84 9.66 -1.45 7.23
CA GLU A 84 9.60 -0.47 8.31
C GLU A 84 9.53 0.97 7.75
N TRP A 85 8.83 1.83 8.47
CA TRP A 85 8.74 3.25 8.15
C TRP A 85 9.76 4.04 8.97
N ASP A 86 10.31 5.08 8.35
CA ASP A 86 11.07 6.15 8.99
C ASP A 86 10.90 7.43 8.18
N PHE A 87 10.85 8.59 8.83
CA PHE A 87 10.74 9.87 8.15
C PHE A 87 11.90 10.12 7.19
N ASN A 88 13.11 9.65 7.54
CA ASN A 88 14.31 9.72 6.71
C ASN A 88 14.59 8.39 5.98
N GLY A 89 13.62 7.47 5.96
CA GLY A 89 13.76 6.17 5.34
C GLY A 89 13.90 6.28 3.82
N ILE A 90 15.00 5.78 3.27
CA ILE A 90 15.31 5.86 1.84
C ILE A 90 15.58 4.50 1.21
N THR A 91 15.22 3.38 1.87
CA THR A 91 15.52 2.06 1.31
C THR A 91 14.92 1.87 -0.08
N GLN A 92 15.60 1.05 -0.86
CA GLN A 92 15.20 0.64 -2.21
C GLN A 92 14.91 -0.87 -2.27
N VAL A 93 15.06 -1.56 -1.14
CA VAL A 93 14.88 -3.00 -1.03
C VAL A 93 13.75 -3.23 -0.04
N PRO A 94 12.65 -3.88 -0.48
CA PRO A 94 11.54 -4.21 0.40
C PRO A 94 12.02 -5.01 1.61
N ARG A 95 11.47 -4.70 2.79
CA ARG A 95 11.75 -5.38 4.08
C ARG A 95 13.22 -5.33 4.53
N GLN A 96 14.03 -4.47 3.92
CA GLN A 96 15.42 -4.24 4.33
C GLN A 96 15.63 -2.75 4.60
N GLY A 97 15.77 -2.38 5.87
CA GLY A 97 15.81 -0.98 6.28
C GLY A 97 14.43 -0.34 6.26
N LYS A 98 14.40 0.99 6.13
CA LYS A 98 13.21 1.79 6.35
C LYS A 98 12.87 2.70 5.17
N ILE A 99 11.59 2.98 4.94
CA ILE A 99 11.11 3.81 3.82
C ILE A 99 10.10 4.88 4.25
N ALA A 100 10.33 6.13 3.86
CA ALA A 100 9.37 7.23 4.01
C ALA A 100 8.26 7.16 2.95
N CYS A 101 7.17 7.90 3.15
CA CYS A 101 5.99 7.82 2.27
C CYS A 101 6.25 8.29 0.83
N GLY A 102 6.94 9.41 0.64
CA GLY A 102 7.32 9.89 -0.69
C GLY A 102 8.27 8.93 -1.40
N TYR A 103 9.29 8.43 -0.68
CA TYR A 103 10.21 7.41 -1.20
C TYR A 103 9.51 6.10 -1.54
N PHE A 104 8.49 5.70 -0.79
CA PHE A 104 7.70 4.51 -1.12
C PHE A 104 7.00 4.67 -2.46
N VAL A 105 6.29 5.78 -2.68
CA VAL A 105 5.60 6.04 -3.95
C VAL A 105 6.58 6.04 -5.13
N THR A 106 7.66 6.83 -5.03
CA THR A 106 8.59 7.00 -6.15
C THR A 106 9.44 5.75 -6.41
N THR A 107 9.84 5.02 -5.36
CA THR A 107 10.59 3.76 -5.53
C THR A 107 9.72 2.71 -6.22
N VAL A 108 8.48 2.53 -5.79
CA VAL A 108 7.58 1.52 -6.36
C VAL A 108 7.23 1.84 -7.82
N LEU A 109 6.93 3.10 -8.15
CA LEU A 109 6.64 3.51 -9.53
C LEU A 109 7.86 3.33 -10.44
N ARG A 110 9.04 3.75 -9.99
CA ARG A 110 10.29 3.54 -10.73
C ARG A 110 10.55 2.06 -10.98
N ASP A 111 10.41 1.23 -9.95
CA ASP A 111 10.65 -0.21 -10.02
C ASP A 111 9.59 -0.93 -10.86
N ALA A 112 8.41 -0.32 -11.05
CA ALA A 112 7.40 -0.72 -12.02
C ALA A 112 7.65 -0.17 -13.44
N GLY A 113 8.78 0.49 -13.67
CA GLY A 113 9.23 0.99 -14.96
C GLY A 113 8.65 2.34 -15.37
N VAL A 114 8.12 3.13 -14.44
CA VAL A 114 7.81 4.55 -14.68
C VAL A 114 9.11 5.32 -14.61
N LYS A 115 9.42 6.13 -15.63
CA LYS A 115 10.60 6.98 -15.60
C LYS A 115 10.32 8.22 -14.75
N LEU A 116 11.12 8.42 -13.71
CA LEU A 116 10.94 9.53 -12.78
C LEU A 116 12.21 9.84 -12.00
N GLU A 117 12.31 11.06 -11.49
CA GLU A 117 13.39 11.51 -10.60
C GLU A 117 13.08 11.16 -9.15
N ARG A 118 13.44 9.93 -8.74
CA ARG A 118 13.03 9.32 -7.46
C ARG A 118 13.21 10.25 -6.25
N VAL A 119 14.42 10.79 -6.09
CA VAL A 119 14.79 11.62 -4.93
C VAL A 119 14.08 12.96 -4.97
N LYS A 120 14.10 13.63 -6.13
CA LYS A 120 13.48 14.94 -6.31
C LYS A 120 11.97 14.89 -6.02
N LEU A 121 11.28 13.88 -6.54
CA LEU A 121 9.84 13.72 -6.34
C LEU A 121 9.50 13.22 -4.93
N ALA A 122 10.34 12.39 -4.30
CA ALA A 122 10.10 11.93 -2.94
C ALA A 122 10.15 13.06 -1.90
N CYS A 123 10.93 14.11 -2.19
CA CYS A 123 11.17 15.23 -1.27
C CYS A 123 10.27 16.45 -1.54
N CYS A 124 9.47 16.46 -2.61
CA CYS A 124 8.57 17.57 -2.89
C CYS A 124 7.19 17.37 -2.25
N ALA A 125 6.37 18.43 -2.23
CA ALA A 125 4.98 18.32 -1.78
C ALA A 125 4.23 17.29 -2.65
N SER A 126 3.36 16.48 -2.03
CA SER A 126 2.70 15.37 -2.71
C SER A 126 1.89 15.80 -3.94
N GLU A 127 1.26 16.99 -3.92
CA GLU A 127 0.58 17.53 -5.09
C GLU A 127 1.56 17.85 -6.24
N GLN A 128 2.76 18.35 -5.94
CA GLN A 128 3.78 18.62 -6.96
C GLN A 128 4.30 17.32 -7.58
N MET A 129 4.46 16.26 -6.76
CA MET A 129 4.74 14.92 -7.25
C MET A 129 3.62 14.45 -8.19
N ILE A 130 2.36 14.56 -7.78
CA ILE A 130 1.20 14.14 -8.59
C ILE A 130 1.14 14.89 -9.93
N LYS A 131 1.33 16.22 -9.93
CA LYS A 131 1.39 17.05 -11.14
C LYS A 131 2.51 16.67 -12.11
N THR A 132 3.55 15.99 -11.63
CA THR A 132 4.63 15.48 -12.49
C THR A 132 4.30 14.10 -13.06
N LEU A 133 3.44 13.32 -12.38
CA LEU A 133 3.14 11.93 -12.74
C LEU A 133 1.95 11.79 -13.69
N THR A 134 1.05 12.77 -13.76
CA THR A 134 -0.16 12.70 -14.57
C THR A 134 -0.62 14.10 -14.98
N THR A 135 -1.44 14.16 -16.03
CA THR A 135 -2.04 15.40 -16.53
C THR A 135 -3.09 15.98 -15.59
N GLU A 136 -3.30 17.31 -15.64
CA GLU A 136 -4.21 18.02 -14.73
C GLU A 136 -5.66 17.53 -14.83
N ASP A 137 -6.12 17.09 -16.01
CA ASP A 137 -7.45 16.52 -16.22
C ASP A 137 -7.68 15.21 -15.42
N HIS A 138 -6.59 14.55 -15.03
CA HIS A 138 -6.58 13.33 -14.22
C HIS A 138 -6.22 13.61 -12.76
N ILE A 139 -6.28 14.88 -12.31
CA ILE A 139 -6.09 15.27 -10.93
C ILE A 139 -7.41 15.74 -10.33
N LYS A 140 -7.79 15.18 -9.17
CA LYS A 140 -8.89 15.72 -8.36
C LYS A 140 -8.44 16.10 -6.96
N ARG A 141 -9.00 17.21 -6.48
CA ARG A 141 -8.73 17.79 -5.17
C ARG A 141 -10.00 17.75 -4.34
N TYR A 142 -9.87 17.32 -3.10
CA TYR A 142 -10.95 17.16 -2.15
C TYR A 142 -10.59 17.93 -0.89
N SER A 143 -11.37 18.97 -0.57
CA SER A 143 -11.19 19.80 0.61
C SER A 143 -12.33 19.56 1.60
N ASN A 144 -11.99 19.20 2.84
CA ASN A 144 -12.92 18.89 3.93
C ASN A 144 -13.90 17.75 3.61
N PHE A 145 -13.51 16.81 2.73
CA PHE A 145 -14.30 15.62 2.44
C PHE A 145 -14.14 14.57 3.54
N LYS A 146 -15.27 14.13 4.10
CA LYS A 146 -15.37 12.91 4.91
C LYS A 146 -14.93 11.69 4.11
N ASN A 147 -14.29 10.73 4.79
CA ASN A 147 -13.63 9.62 4.11
C ASN A 147 -14.60 8.75 3.29
N GLU A 148 -15.83 8.55 3.77
CA GLU A 148 -16.87 7.83 3.02
C GLU A 148 -17.23 8.53 1.70
N LYS A 149 -17.47 9.85 1.75
CA LYS A 149 -17.77 10.65 0.55
C LYS A 149 -16.60 10.63 -0.43
N PHE A 150 -15.38 10.80 0.08
CA PHE A 150 -14.15 10.68 -0.70
C PHE A 150 -14.03 9.31 -1.39
N CYS A 151 -14.15 8.22 -0.63
CA CYS A 151 -14.04 6.87 -1.16
C CYS A 151 -15.12 6.56 -2.21
N ASN A 152 -16.36 7.03 -2.00
CA ASN A 152 -17.44 6.85 -2.95
C ASN A 152 -17.20 7.60 -4.27
N ASP A 153 -16.61 8.79 -4.22
CA ASP A 153 -16.23 9.52 -5.43
C ASP A 153 -15.08 8.84 -6.18
N VAL A 154 -14.02 8.41 -5.48
CA VAL A 154 -12.88 7.73 -6.12
C VAL A 154 -13.31 6.42 -6.78
N LYS A 155 -14.24 5.66 -6.18
CA LYS A 155 -14.76 4.41 -6.75
C LYS A 155 -15.38 4.60 -8.15
N LYS A 156 -15.99 5.76 -8.43
CA LYS A 156 -16.63 6.07 -9.72
C LYS A 156 -15.64 6.14 -10.88
N HIS A 157 -14.35 6.36 -10.60
CA HIS A 157 -13.30 6.38 -11.60
C HIS A 157 -12.89 4.97 -12.09
N GLY A 158 -13.48 3.91 -11.53
CA GLY A 158 -13.28 2.55 -12.00
C GLY A 158 -11.96 1.93 -11.51
N LYS A 159 -11.67 0.72 -12.01
CA LYS A 159 -10.50 -0.08 -11.60
C LYS A 159 -9.21 0.62 -11.99
N GLY A 160 -8.24 0.67 -11.08
CA GLY A 160 -6.98 1.36 -11.36
C GLY A 160 -6.04 1.51 -10.17
N VAL A 161 -4.87 2.08 -10.45
CA VAL A 161 -3.87 2.50 -9.47
C VAL A 161 -3.69 3.99 -9.57
N PHE A 162 -3.89 4.67 -8.44
CA PHE A 162 -3.83 6.12 -8.31
C PHE A 162 -2.80 6.50 -7.25
N VAL A 163 -2.27 7.72 -7.31
CA VAL A 163 -1.43 8.29 -6.26
C VAL A 163 -2.25 9.30 -5.48
N ILE A 164 -2.16 9.25 -4.16
CA ILE A 164 -2.83 10.20 -3.26
C ILE A 164 -1.82 11.03 -2.48
N GLY A 165 -2.06 12.33 -2.44
CA GLY A 165 -1.42 13.29 -1.56
C GLY A 165 -2.40 13.74 -0.48
N LEU A 166 -1.90 13.86 0.74
CA LEU A 166 -2.61 14.32 1.94
C LEU A 166 -1.87 15.55 2.50
N ASP A 167 -2.39 16.15 3.57
CA ASP A 167 -1.79 17.34 4.21
C ASP A 167 -0.30 17.16 4.58
N SER A 168 0.09 15.94 5.00
CA SER A 168 1.45 15.62 5.41
C SER A 168 1.89 14.20 5.04
N HIS A 169 1.19 13.57 4.10
CA HIS A 169 1.41 12.15 3.77
C HIS A 169 1.08 11.81 2.32
N THR A 170 1.56 10.67 1.84
CA THR A 170 1.26 10.19 0.48
C THR A 170 1.27 8.66 0.42
N GLY A 171 0.64 8.12 -0.62
CA GLY A 171 0.60 6.70 -0.89
C GLY A 171 -0.15 6.41 -2.19
N PHE A 172 -0.63 5.17 -2.31
CA PHE A 172 -1.43 4.71 -3.43
C PHE A 172 -2.87 4.46 -3.00
N ILE A 173 -3.80 4.82 -3.89
CA ILE A 173 -5.15 4.29 -3.85
C ILE A 173 -5.28 3.25 -4.94
N VAL A 174 -5.78 2.06 -4.59
CA VAL A 174 -6.02 0.98 -5.56
C VAL A 174 -7.49 0.61 -5.56
N ASN A 175 -8.14 0.79 -6.71
CA ASN A 175 -9.50 0.32 -6.93
C ASN A 175 -9.48 -1.01 -7.68
N THR A 176 -9.94 -2.08 -7.04
CA THR A 176 -10.03 -3.41 -7.68
C THR A 176 -11.38 -3.65 -8.36
N GLY A 177 -12.32 -2.71 -8.24
CA GLY A 177 -13.72 -2.81 -8.63
C GLY A 177 -14.61 -3.23 -7.47
N ASP A 178 -14.15 -4.19 -6.66
CA ASP A 178 -14.89 -4.66 -5.49
C ASP A 178 -14.50 -3.88 -4.23
N SER A 179 -13.28 -3.35 -4.19
CA SER A 179 -12.71 -2.73 -2.99
C SER A 179 -11.77 -1.59 -3.36
N LEU A 180 -11.71 -0.63 -2.43
CA LEU A 180 -10.79 0.50 -2.49
C LEU A 180 -9.78 0.36 -1.35
N PHE A 181 -8.51 0.27 -1.69
CA PHE A 181 -7.43 0.12 -0.73
C PHE A 181 -6.56 1.37 -0.68
N PHE A 182 -6.09 1.69 0.51
CA PHE A 182 -4.99 2.63 0.72
C PHE A 182 -3.72 1.84 1.04
N ILE A 183 -2.69 2.04 0.23
CA ILE A 183 -1.39 1.37 0.38
C ILE A 183 -0.33 2.45 0.58
N HIS A 184 0.31 2.47 1.73
CA HIS A 184 1.20 3.57 2.12
C HIS A 184 2.26 3.07 3.10
N SER A 185 3.40 3.76 3.14
CA SER A 185 4.37 3.60 4.24
C SER A 185 3.85 4.36 5.46
N ASN A 186 3.31 3.65 6.44
CA ASN A 186 2.59 4.27 7.55
C ASN A 186 3.54 4.77 8.64
N GLY A 187 3.57 6.08 8.84
CA GLY A 187 4.24 6.73 9.96
C GLY A 187 3.29 7.29 11.02
N TYR A 188 1.98 7.08 10.86
CA TYR A 188 0.95 7.79 11.61
C TYR A 188 0.38 6.95 12.76
N GLY A 189 0.20 7.59 13.93
CA GLY A 189 -0.49 7.02 15.09
C GLY A 189 0.30 5.95 15.88
N TRP A 190 -0.46 5.17 16.66
CA TRP A 190 0.03 4.08 17.54
C TRP A 190 0.15 2.71 16.85
N SER A 191 -0.09 2.69 15.54
CA SER A 191 -0.02 1.47 14.74
C SER A 191 1.42 1.15 14.32
N ASP A 192 1.65 -0.07 13.87
CA ASP A 192 2.97 -0.49 13.39
C ASP A 192 3.49 0.47 12.30
N LYS A 193 4.68 1.02 12.53
CA LYS A 193 5.38 1.92 11.61
C LYS A 193 5.98 1.14 10.45
N LYS A 194 5.17 0.84 9.45
CA LYS A 194 5.54 0.01 8.29
C LYS A 194 4.64 0.25 7.09
N VAL A 195 5.02 -0.29 5.93
CA VAL A 195 4.14 -0.31 4.76
C VAL A 195 2.97 -1.26 4.99
N ILE A 196 1.76 -0.74 4.83
CA ILE A 196 0.51 -1.47 5.04
C ILE A 196 -0.44 -1.33 3.84
N LYS A 197 -1.38 -2.27 3.76
CA LYS A 197 -2.59 -2.17 2.93
C LYS A 197 -3.79 -2.17 3.85
N GLU A 198 -4.61 -1.13 3.77
CA GLU A 198 -5.86 -1.02 4.51
C GLU A 198 -7.05 -0.71 3.60
N ILE A 199 -8.26 -1.00 4.06
CA ILE A 199 -9.49 -0.62 3.36
C ILE A 199 -9.61 0.91 3.48
N ALA A 200 -9.67 1.61 2.35
CA ALA A 200 -9.56 3.07 2.31
C ALA A 200 -10.60 3.77 3.19
N VAL A 201 -11.86 3.32 3.17
CA VAL A 201 -12.94 3.94 3.97
C VAL A 201 -12.73 3.79 5.48
N ASN A 202 -11.95 2.80 5.91
CA ASN A 202 -11.63 2.55 7.32
C ASN A 202 -10.32 3.21 7.75
N SER A 203 -9.57 3.84 6.83
CA SER A 203 -8.26 4.41 7.13
C SER A 203 -8.39 5.66 8.01
N PRO A 204 -7.83 5.64 9.23
CA PRO A 204 -7.78 6.84 10.07
C PRO A 204 -6.94 7.93 9.38
N VAL A 205 -5.88 7.56 8.67
CA VAL A 205 -5.00 8.52 7.98
C VAL A 205 -5.77 9.30 6.93
N LEU A 206 -6.66 8.64 6.19
CA LEU A 206 -7.53 9.31 5.23
C LEU A 206 -8.61 10.16 5.93
N GLU A 207 -9.23 9.70 7.01
CA GLU A 207 -10.25 10.49 7.73
C GLU A 207 -9.68 11.77 8.35
N HIS A 208 -8.45 11.75 8.89
CA HIS A 208 -7.83 12.92 9.53
C HIS A 208 -7.36 13.99 8.54
N SER A 209 -7.17 13.65 7.27
CA SER A 209 -6.67 14.61 6.28
C SER A 209 -7.77 15.55 5.81
N ALA A 210 -7.57 16.85 5.96
CA ALA A 210 -8.49 17.88 5.50
C ALA A 210 -8.39 18.09 3.99
N TYR A 211 -7.19 17.96 3.42
CA TYR A 211 -6.93 18.14 2.00
C TYR A 211 -6.36 16.88 1.36
N LYS A 212 -7.06 16.36 0.35
CA LYS A 212 -6.67 15.16 -0.40
C LYS A 212 -6.55 15.49 -1.87
N VAL A 213 -5.49 15.03 -2.52
CA VAL A 213 -5.29 15.16 -3.97
C VAL A 213 -5.06 13.77 -4.54
N VAL A 214 -5.82 13.39 -5.57
CA VAL A 214 -5.69 12.10 -6.24
C VAL A 214 -5.29 12.31 -7.69
N GLY A 215 -4.17 11.72 -8.08
CA GLY A 215 -3.75 11.57 -9.47
C GLY A 215 -4.16 10.19 -10.00
N TYR A 216 -5.09 10.17 -10.95
CA TYR A 216 -5.67 8.95 -11.52
C TYR A 216 -4.77 8.35 -12.61
N LEU A 217 -3.56 7.90 -12.22
CA LEU A 217 -2.50 7.50 -13.17
C LEU A 217 -2.98 6.53 -14.27
N THR A 218 -3.72 5.48 -13.91
CA THR A 218 -4.16 4.46 -14.87
C THR A 218 -5.40 4.85 -15.68
N GLU A 219 -6.01 6.01 -15.41
CA GLU A 219 -7.00 6.63 -16.30
C GLU A 219 -6.33 7.53 -17.34
N ASP A 220 -5.13 8.01 -17.04
CA ASP A 220 -4.34 8.85 -17.93
C ASP A 220 -3.68 8.01 -19.02
N THR A 221 -4.20 8.14 -20.25
CA THR A 221 -3.68 7.40 -21.41
C THR A 221 -2.28 7.86 -21.82
N GLU A 222 -1.89 9.11 -21.53
CA GLU A 222 -0.54 9.60 -21.76
C GLU A 222 0.43 8.97 -20.79
N PHE A 223 0.08 8.90 -19.49
CA PHE A 223 0.87 8.17 -18.50
C PHE A 223 1.10 6.71 -18.93
N LEU A 224 0.04 6.00 -19.35
CA LEU A 224 0.15 4.60 -19.77
C LEU A 224 1.00 4.44 -21.04
N LYS A 225 0.91 5.37 -21.98
CA LYS A 225 1.74 5.39 -23.19
C LYS A 225 3.21 5.60 -22.85
N SER A 226 3.53 6.60 -22.03
CA SER A 226 4.90 6.87 -21.57
C SER A 226 5.46 5.69 -20.80
N TRP A 227 4.68 5.08 -19.89
CA TRP A 227 5.07 3.87 -19.21
C TRP A 227 5.37 2.73 -20.20
N LYS A 228 4.46 2.44 -21.15
CA LYS A 228 4.66 1.37 -22.12
C LYS A 228 5.91 1.57 -22.98
N ASN A 229 6.18 2.81 -23.39
CA ASN A 229 7.32 3.15 -24.23
C ASN A 229 8.63 3.34 -23.47
N GLY A 230 8.57 3.49 -22.13
CA GLY A 230 9.74 3.80 -21.31
C GLY A 230 10.21 5.25 -21.42
N GLU A 231 9.28 6.15 -21.71
CA GLU A 231 9.52 7.59 -21.92
C GLU A 231 9.55 8.41 -20.63
#